data_AF-A0A9W6QZ33-F1
#
_entry.id   AF-A0A9W6QZ33-F1
#
_cell.length_a   1.000
_cell.length_b   1.000
_cell.length_c   1.000
_cell.angle_alpha   90.00
_cell.angle_beta   90.00
_cell.angle_gamma   90.00
#
_symmetry.space_group_name_H-M   'P 1'
#
loop_
_entity.id
_entity.type
_entity.pdbx_description
1 polymer ?
#
loop_
_entity_poly.entity_id
_entity_poly.type
_entity_poly.pdbx_seq_one_letter_code
_entity_poly.pdbx_strand_id
1 'polypeptide(L)'
;MMLWTPTDDPPARTRPTPAYRNASQPVVFRTKAEVSAFFGDFDLVAPGVVWVSQGHPGYRGSDNESDANPARSKMLAGVARKPAR
;
A
#
# COMPACT_ATOMS: atom_id res chain seq x y z
N MET A 1 16.11 7.44 12.13
CA MET A 1 16.09 7.44 10.65
C MET A 1 16.12 5.98 10.23
N MET A 2 14.95 5.34 10.17
CA MET A 2 14.84 3.88 10.01
C MET A 2 14.50 3.57 8.56
N LEU A 3 15.50 3.02 7.86
CA LEU A 3 15.43 2.59 6.47
C LEU A 3 14.45 1.42 6.38
N TRP A 4 13.46 1.54 5.50
CA TRP A 4 12.52 0.48 5.12
C TRP A 4 13.28 -0.67 4.45
N THR A 5 13.09 -1.90 4.94
CA THR A 5 13.69 -3.12 4.37
C THR A 5 12.63 -3.90 3.57
N PRO A 6 12.98 -4.59 2.46
CA PRO A 6 12.02 -5.32 1.61
C PRO A 6 11.27 -6.50 2.28
N THR A 7 11.52 -6.79 3.55
CA THR A 7 10.98 -7.94 4.30
C THR A 7 9.67 -7.62 5.04
N ASP A 8 9.18 -6.38 4.99
CA ASP A 8 7.91 -5.96 5.62
C ASP A 8 6.65 -6.37 4.83
N ASP A 9 6.81 -7.13 3.73
CA ASP A 9 5.68 -7.74 3.02
C ASP A 9 5.38 -9.09 3.73
N PRO A 10 4.30 -9.23 4.52
CA PRO A 10 3.90 -10.55 5.00
C PRO A 10 3.72 -11.48 3.79
N PRO A 11 3.98 -12.80 3.91
CA PRO A 11 3.99 -13.72 2.77
C PRO A 11 2.80 -13.45 1.88
N ALA A 12 3.11 -12.92 0.70
CA ALA A 12 2.17 -12.16 -0.09
C ALA A 12 0.90 -13.00 -0.29
N ARG A 13 -0.25 -12.51 0.17
CA ARG A 13 -1.55 -13.02 -0.26
C ARG A 13 -1.80 -12.57 -1.69
N THR A 14 -0.87 -12.87 -2.60
CA THR A 14 -0.96 -12.61 -4.04
C THR A 14 -2.05 -13.44 -4.69
N ARG A 15 -2.57 -14.46 -3.98
CA ARG A 15 -3.62 -15.32 -4.48
C ARG A 15 -4.98 -14.88 -3.91
N PRO A 16 -5.92 -14.41 -4.76
CA PRO A 16 -7.29 -14.18 -4.35
C PRO A 16 -7.83 -15.48 -3.75
N THR A 17 -8.50 -15.39 -2.59
CA THR A 17 -9.23 -16.55 -2.06
C THR A 17 -10.26 -17.02 -3.10
N PRO A 18 -10.63 -18.31 -3.15
CA PRO A 18 -11.62 -18.82 -4.09
C PRO A 18 -12.93 -18.01 -4.10
N ALA A 19 -13.31 -17.46 -2.93
CA ALA A 19 -14.43 -16.54 -2.76
C ALA A 19 -14.36 -15.29 -3.66
N TYR A 20 -13.17 -14.71 -3.89
CA TYR A 20 -13.00 -13.55 -4.77
C TYR A 20 -12.75 -13.95 -6.23
N ARG A 21 -12.15 -15.11 -6.48
CA ARG A 21 -11.94 -15.59 -7.85
C ARG A 21 -13.25 -15.87 -8.58
N ASN A 22 -14.25 -16.39 -7.86
CA ASN A 22 -15.54 -16.79 -8.42
C ASN A 22 -16.66 -15.76 -8.16
N ALA A 23 -16.34 -14.62 -7.56
CA ALA A 23 -17.31 -13.55 -7.34
C ALA A 23 -17.66 -12.85 -8.66
N SER A 24 -18.87 -12.30 -8.74
CA SER A 24 -19.28 -11.42 -9.84
C SER A 24 -18.40 -10.18 -9.97
N GLN A 25 -17.66 -9.83 -8.90
CA GLN A 25 -16.67 -8.75 -8.86
C GLN A 25 -15.33 -9.30 -8.34
N PRO A 26 -14.43 -9.73 -9.23
CA PRO A 26 -13.17 -10.34 -8.83
C PRO A 26 -12.21 -9.33 -8.22
N VAL A 27 -11.51 -9.74 -7.17
CA VAL A 27 -10.49 -8.94 -6.50
C VAL A 27 -9.10 -9.41 -6.90
N VAL A 28 -8.25 -8.46 -7.28
CA VAL A 28 -6.82 -8.68 -7.54
C VAL A 28 -6.02 -7.96 -6.46
N PHE A 29 -5.35 -8.73 -5.61
CA PHE A 29 -4.39 -8.19 -4.67
C PHE A 29 -3.09 -7.85 -5.41
N ARG A 30 -2.46 -6.75 -5.02
CA ARG A 30 -1.20 -6.28 -5.59
C ARG A 30 -0.21 -6.02 -4.48
N THR A 31 1.04 -6.34 -4.77
CA THR A 31 2.20 -5.98 -3.96
C THR A 31 2.44 -4.47 -3.99
N LYS A 32 3.24 -3.98 -3.05
CA LYS A 32 3.66 -2.58 -3.03
C LYS A 32 4.36 -2.15 -4.31
N ALA A 33 5.18 -3.04 -4.90
CA ALA A 33 5.89 -2.77 -6.15
C ALA A 33 4.89 -2.60 -7.32
N GLU A 34 3.91 -3.49 -7.45
CA GLU A 34 2.87 -3.39 -8.48
C GLU A 34 2.00 -2.14 -8.31
N VAL A 35 1.67 -1.76 -7.07
CA VAL A 35 0.96 -0.50 -6.81
C VAL A 35 1.83 0.71 -7.16
N SER A 36 3.12 0.68 -6.83
CA SER A 36 4.06 1.76 -7.15
C SER A 36 4.22 1.94 -8.66
N ALA A 37 4.17 0.85 -9.43
CA ALA A 37 4.26 0.89 -10.89
C ALA A 37 3.11 1.66 -11.56
N PHE A 38 1.92 1.75 -10.93
CA PHE A 38 0.81 2.54 -11.48
C PHE A 38 1.09 4.04 -11.53
N PHE A 39 2.00 4.55 -10.70
CA PHE A 39 2.37 5.96 -10.72
C PHE A 39 3.23 6.32 -11.93
N GLY A 40 3.84 5.34 -12.60
CA GLY A 40 4.63 5.55 -13.83
C GLY A 40 5.69 6.62 -13.65
N ASP A 41 5.74 7.56 -14.58
CA ASP A 41 6.70 8.68 -14.59
C ASP A 41 6.28 9.86 -13.69
N PHE A 42 5.30 9.68 -12.80
CA PHE A 42 4.87 10.76 -11.92
C PHE A 42 5.81 10.93 -10.74
N ASP A 43 5.98 12.18 -10.29
CA ASP A 43 6.82 12.50 -9.14
C ASP A 43 6.09 12.10 -7.85
N LEU A 44 6.46 10.94 -7.32
CA LEU A 44 5.87 10.39 -6.10
C LEU A 44 6.23 11.29 -4.90
N VAL A 45 5.21 11.78 -4.19
CA VAL A 45 5.37 12.65 -3.04
C VAL A 45 5.75 11.81 -1.82
N ALA A 46 6.76 12.28 -1.06
CA ALA A 46 7.17 11.62 0.18
C ALA A 46 5.98 11.43 1.15
N PRO A 47 5.85 10.26 1.81
CA PRO A 47 6.80 9.15 1.91
C PRO A 47 6.73 8.12 0.76
N GLY A 48 5.94 8.37 -0.28
CA GLY A 48 5.69 7.43 -1.36
C GLY A 48 4.44 6.57 -1.13
N VAL A 49 4.48 5.32 -1.59
CA VAL A 49 3.41 4.36 -1.30
C VAL A 49 3.57 3.81 0.11
N VAL A 50 2.52 3.86 0.92
CA VAL A 50 2.49 3.40 2.32
C VAL A 50 1.23 2.61 2.61
N TRP A 51 1.23 1.86 3.71
CA TRP A 51 -0.01 1.30 4.26
C TRP A 51 -0.92 2.44 4.73
N VAL A 52 -2.21 2.36 4.42
CA VAL A 52 -3.17 3.43 4.77
C VAL A 52 -3.20 3.70 6.28
N SER A 53 -3.00 2.67 7.11
CA SER A 53 -2.94 2.83 8.56
C SER A 53 -1.76 3.68 9.05
N GLN A 54 -0.63 3.69 8.33
CA GLN A 54 0.56 4.47 8.71
C GLN A 54 0.43 5.96 8.36
N GLY A 55 -0.43 6.31 7.39
CA GLY A 55 -0.69 7.70 7.00
C GLY A 55 0.54 8.49 6.51
N HIS A 56 0.34 9.79 6.27
CA HIS A 56 1.41 10.77 6.03
C HIS A 56 1.92 11.30 7.38
N PRO A 57 3.22 11.66 7.53
CA PRO A 57 3.74 12.29 8.74
C PRO A 57 2.88 13.48 9.18
N GLY A 58 2.28 13.40 10.38
CA GLY A 58 1.34 14.40 10.91
C GLY A 58 -0.12 13.93 10.94
N TYR A 59 -0.46 12.87 10.20
CA TYR A 59 -1.70 12.14 10.39
C TYR A 59 -1.50 11.11 11.51
N ARG A 60 -1.95 11.43 12.72
CA ARG A 60 -2.10 10.42 13.77
C ARG A 60 -3.38 9.64 13.47
N GLY A 61 -3.24 8.50 12.80
CA GLY A 61 -4.23 7.45 12.94
C GLY A 61 -4.46 7.21 14.43
N SER A 62 -5.71 7.00 14.84
CA SER A 62 -6.04 6.66 16.23
C SER A 62 -5.11 5.53 16.69
N ASP A 63 -4.54 5.66 17.91
CA ASP A 63 -3.58 4.73 18.53
C ASP A 63 -4.16 3.30 18.63
N ASN A 64 -4.19 2.58 17.51
CA ASN A 64 -4.89 1.31 17.34
C ASN A 64 -3.88 0.20 17.04
N GLU A 65 -4.30 -1.05 17.21
CA GLU A 65 -3.53 -2.24 16.80
C GLU A 65 -3.04 -2.23 15.33
N SER A 66 -3.59 -1.36 14.49
CA SER A 66 -3.16 -1.17 13.09
C SER A 66 -1.78 -0.52 12.95
N ASP A 67 -1.27 0.15 13.99
CA ASP A 67 0.09 0.68 14.00
C ASP A 67 1.12 -0.41 14.31
N ALA A 68 0.73 -1.42 15.11
CA ALA A 68 1.58 -2.56 15.44
C ALA A 68 1.73 -3.56 14.28
N ASN A 69 0.74 -3.63 13.38
CA ASN A 69 0.84 -4.40 12.13
C ASN A 69 0.11 -3.68 10.97
N PRO A 70 0.79 -2.74 10.29
CA PRO A 70 0.22 -1.94 9.21
C PRO A 70 -0.38 -2.72 8.03
N ALA A 71 0.22 -3.87 7.70
CA ALA A 71 -0.24 -4.72 6.61
C ALA A 71 -1.64 -5.31 6.85
N ARG A 72 -2.16 -5.29 8.09
CA ARG A 72 -3.56 -5.67 8.38
C ARG A 72 -4.59 -4.78 7.71
N SER A 73 -4.24 -3.54 7.37
CA SER A 73 -5.12 -2.64 6.60
C SER A 73 -5.46 -3.22 5.22
N LYS A 74 -4.57 -4.05 4.64
CA LYS A 74 -4.66 -4.60 3.27
C LYS A 74 -4.81 -3.53 2.18
N MET A 75 -4.55 -2.27 2.51
CA MET A 75 -4.71 -1.15 1.60
C MET A 75 -3.42 -0.32 1.57
N LEU A 76 -2.95 -0.07 0.36
CA LEU A 76 -1.82 0.80 0.08
C LEU A 76 -2.32 2.11 -0.53
N ALA A 77 -1.70 3.21 -0.17
CA ALA A 77 -1.98 4.53 -0.75
C ALA A 77 -0.68 5.27 -1.05
N GLY A 78 -0.71 6.11 -2.08
CA GLY A 78 0.39 7.00 -2.46
C GLY A 78 -0.16 8.20 -3.22
N VAL A 79 0.61 9.29 -3.22
CA VAL A 79 0.26 10.53 -3.91
C VAL A 79 1.41 10.88 -4.84
N ALA A 80 1.12 11.25 -6.07
CA ALA A 80 2.12 11.72 -7.02
C ALA A 80 1.68 13.00 -7.71
N ARG A 81 2.66 13.80 -8.12
CA ARG A 81 2.45 14.97 -8.98
C ARG A 81 2.69 14.54 -10.42
N LYS A 82 1.74 14.88 -11.30
CA LYS A 82 1.97 14.73 -12.73
C LYS A 82 3.02 15.76 -13.17
N PRO A 83 4.06 15.37 -13.92
CA PRO A 83 5.04 16.30 -14.45
C PRO A 83 4.37 17.38 -15.30
N ALA A 84 4.91 18.60 -15.27
CA ALA A 84 4.50 19.64 -16.20
C ALA A 84 4.81 19.17 -17.64
N ARG A 85 3.89 19.46 -18.57
CA ARG A 85 4.04 19.08 -19.99
C ARG A 85 5.06 19.98 -20.68
#